data_AF-A0A3P3Q700-F1
#
_entry.id   AF-A0A3P3Q700-F1
#
_cell.length_a   1.000
_cell.length_b   1.000
_cell.length_c   1.000
_cell.angle_alpha   90.00
_cell.angle_beta   90.00
_cell.angle_gamma   90.00
#
_symmetry.space_group_name_H-M   'P 1'
#
loop_
_entity.id
_entity.type
_entity.pdbx_description
1 polymer ?
#
loop_
_entity_poly.entity_id
_entity_poly.type
_entity_poly.pdbx_seq_one_letter_code
_entity_poly.pdbx_strand_id
1 'polypeptide(L)'
;MKDKTVLEMYLEDMKAIKEIDERELNELTAALLHGDESARNRLIEGHMMYATGLIQPFIGCGEEISDLISESHLALTMAVMEYSEGDLKSQIKSKVEERLREIADEEKVKKDASNKLADRVNELMDVSSELAAEHGKEASVEELAKRLQIPKDEVEELLKISLNAIDLEKIN
;
A
#
# COMPACT_ATOMS: atom_id res chain seq x y z
N MET A 1 32.39 -3.72 4.63
CA MET A 1 31.27 -4.57 5.08
C MET A 1 30.05 -3.67 4.98
N LYS A 2 29.06 -3.96 4.14
CA LYS A 2 27.83 -3.14 4.12
C LYS A 2 27.06 -3.49 5.39
N ASP A 3 26.70 -2.50 6.19
CA ASP A 3 25.80 -2.69 7.32
C ASP A 3 24.46 -3.19 6.77
N LYS A 4 23.98 -4.30 7.32
CA LYS A 4 22.69 -4.87 6.94
C LYS A 4 21.58 -3.96 7.42
N THR A 5 20.57 -3.75 6.57
CA THR A 5 19.35 -3.04 6.96
C THR A 5 18.56 -3.86 7.98
N VAL A 6 17.68 -3.21 8.74
CA VAL A 6 16.78 -3.88 9.69
C VAL A 6 15.92 -4.94 8.98
N LEU A 7 15.48 -4.66 7.76
CA LEU A 7 14.72 -5.59 6.93
C LEU A 7 15.56 -6.81 6.51
N GLU A 8 16.82 -6.61 6.13
CA GLU A 8 17.72 -7.73 5.79
C GLU A 8 17.97 -8.64 6.99
N MET A 9 18.17 -8.07 8.18
CA MET A 9 18.31 -8.86 9.42
C MET A 9 17.04 -9.69 9.69
N TYR A 10 15.87 -9.05 9.57
CA TYR A 10 14.58 -9.72 9.75
C TYR A 10 14.37 -10.89 8.78
N LEU A 11 14.68 -10.69 7.49
CA LEU A 11 14.59 -11.74 6.48
C LEU A 11 15.58 -12.90 6.74
N GLU A 12 16.75 -12.63 7.31
CA GLU A 12 17.70 -13.66 7.69
C GLU A 12 17.21 -14.49 8.88
N ASP A 13 16.66 -13.84 9.91
CA ASP A 13 16.07 -14.53 11.06
C ASP A 13 14.92 -15.45 10.62
N MET A 14 14.07 -14.98 9.70
CA MET A 14 12.97 -15.81 9.16
C MET A 14 13.46 -17.00 8.33
N LYS A 15 14.57 -16.85 7.59
CA LYS A 15 15.17 -17.98 6.85
C LYS A 15 15.71 -19.07 7.77
N ALA A 16 16.01 -18.75 9.03
CA ALA A 16 16.45 -19.72 10.03
C ALA A 16 15.28 -20.52 10.62
N ILE A 17 14.03 -20.12 10.39
CA ILE A 17 12.85 -20.85 10.85
C ILE A 17 12.78 -22.20 10.13
N LYS A 18 12.61 -23.27 10.92
CA LYS A 18 12.48 -24.64 10.39
C LYS A 18 11.23 -24.75 9.51
N GLU A 19 11.42 -25.22 8.28
CA GLU A 19 10.31 -25.57 7.39
C GLU A 19 9.43 -26.67 8.01
N ILE A 20 8.13 -26.62 7.71
CA ILE A 20 7.16 -27.64 8.09
C ILE A 20 7.14 -28.70 6.99
N ASP A 21 7.47 -29.94 7.34
CA ASP A 21 7.28 -31.07 6.43
C ASP A 21 5.82 -31.53 6.37
N GLU A 22 5.46 -32.35 5.39
CA GLU A 22 4.08 -32.79 5.18
C GLU A 22 3.49 -33.54 6.39
N ARG A 23 4.32 -34.29 7.11
CA ARG A 23 3.88 -35.02 8.30
C ARG A 23 3.58 -34.04 9.43
N GLU A 24 4.52 -33.12 9.70
CA GLU A 24 4.38 -32.06 10.70
C GLU A 24 3.15 -31.19 10.38
N LEU A 25 2.90 -30.87 9.11
CA LEU A 25 1.72 -30.11 8.68
C LEU A 25 0.41 -30.82 9.05
N ASN A 26 0.30 -32.12 8.78
CA ASN A 26 -0.89 -32.91 9.12
C ASN A 26 -1.12 -33.01 10.63
N GLU A 27 -0.05 -33.20 11.41
CA GLU A 27 -0.12 -33.23 12.88
C GLU A 27 -0.55 -31.86 13.45
N LEU A 28 0.03 -30.77 12.94
CA LEU A 28 -0.26 -29.41 13.39
C LEU A 28 -1.68 -28.95 13.01
N THR A 29 -2.13 -29.23 11.79
CA THR A 29 -3.50 -28.88 11.36
C THR A 29 -4.55 -29.64 12.17
N ALA A 30 -4.33 -30.92 12.47
CA ALA A 30 -5.22 -31.67 13.35
C ALA A 30 -5.25 -31.07 14.77
N ALA A 31 -4.09 -30.75 15.35
CA ALA A 31 -4.01 -30.12 16.67
C ALA A 31 -4.66 -28.73 16.70
N LEU A 32 -4.49 -27.93 15.65
CA LEU A 32 -5.14 -26.63 15.48
C LEU A 32 -6.67 -26.76 15.54
N LEU A 33 -7.25 -27.75 14.85
CA LEU A 33 -8.70 -28.00 14.87
C LEU A 33 -9.21 -28.45 16.25
N HIS A 34 -8.33 -28.97 17.09
CA HIS A 34 -8.61 -29.25 18.50
C HIS A 34 -8.37 -28.05 19.44
N GLY A 35 -7.99 -26.88 18.90
CA GLY A 35 -7.78 -25.64 19.65
C GLY A 35 -6.37 -25.48 20.24
N ASP A 36 -5.37 -26.19 19.73
CA ASP A 36 -3.98 -26.06 20.20
C ASP A 36 -3.33 -24.76 19.67
N GLU A 37 -3.15 -23.79 20.58
CA GLU A 37 -2.47 -22.53 20.31
C GLU A 37 -0.99 -22.70 19.92
N SER A 38 -0.32 -23.74 20.42
CA SER A 38 1.08 -24.01 20.05
C SER A 38 1.16 -24.46 18.59
N ALA A 39 0.20 -25.27 18.15
CA ALA A 39 0.09 -25.68 16.77
C ALA A 39 -0.20 -24.47 15.85
N ARG A 40 -1.08 -23.56 16.28
CA ARG A 40 -1.35 -22.30 15.58
C ARG A 40 -0.08 -21.48 15.38
N ASN A 41 0.66 -21.19 16.44
CA ASN A 41 1.88 -20.38 16.37
C ASN A 41 2.92 -21.03 15.46
N ARG A 42 3.10 -22.35 15.56
CA ARG A 42 4.03 -23.09 14.70
C ARG A 42 3.63 -23.02 13.22
N LEU A 43 2.34 -23.14 12.92
CA LEU A 43 1.82 -23.01 11.55
C LEU A 43 2.05 -21.60 10.99
N ILE A 44 1.86 -20.56 11.80
CA ILE A 44 2.15 -19.17 11.40
C ILE A 44 3.65 -19.03 11.11
N GLU A 45 4.52 -19.34 12.08
CA GLU A 45 5.97 -19.22 11.94
C GLU A 45 6.51 -19.98 10.72
N GLY A 46 6.09 -21.24 10.54
CA GLY A 46 6.56 -22.09 9.44
C GLY A 46 6.11 -21.64 8.05
N HIS A 47 5.11 -20.76 7.95
CA HIS A 47 4.63 -20.21 6.68
C HIS A 47 4.99 -18.73 6.47
N MET A 48 5.71 -18.07 7.39
CA MET A 48 6.09 -16.64 7.24
C MET A 48 6.88 -16.38 5.96
N MET A 49 7.89 -17.22 5.67
CA MET A 49 8.68 -17.09 4.44
C MET A 49 7.87 -17.40 3.18
N TYR A 50 6.90 -18.30 3.27
CA TYR A 50 5.98 -18.57 2.16
C TYR A 50 5.11 -17.34 1.87
N ALA A 51 4.49 -16.73 2.90
CA ALA A 51 3.71 -15.52 2.77
C ALA A 51 4.53 -14.34 2.25
N THR A 52 5.75 -14.14 2.75
CA THR A 52 6.69 -13.15 2.24
C THR A 52 7.01 -13.36 0.75
N GLY A 53 7.11 -14.61 0.28
CA GLY A 53 7.33 -14.90 -1.14
C GLY A 53 6.15 -14.49 -2.04
N LEU A 54 4.94 -14.43 -1.50
CA LEU A 54 3.73 -14.06 -2.26
C LEU A 54 3.64 -12.57 -2.58
N ILE A 55 4.47 -11.72 -1.95
CA ILE A 55 4.47 -10.27 -2.22
C ILE A 55 5.08 -9.92 -3.58
N GLN A 56 5.86 -10.82 -4.18
CA GLN A 56 6.69 -10.53 -5.36
C GLN A 56 5.94 -9.85 -6.52
N PRO A 57 4.69 -10.24 -6.88
CA PRO A 57 3.93 -9.59 -7.94
C PRO A 57 3.43 -8.17 -7.60
N PHE A 58 3.45 -7.81 -6.31
CA PHE A 58 2.89 -6.55 -5.78
C PHE A 58 3.97 -5.51 -5.44
N ILE A 59 5.25 -5.89 -5.53
CA ILE A 59 6.36 -4.95 -5.38
C ILE A 59 6.30 -3.90 -6.47
N GLY A 60 6.37 -2.62 -6.08
CA GLY A 60 6.32 -1.48 -7.00
C GLY A 60 4.91 -0.98 -7.32
N CYS A 61 3.88 -1.49 -6.64
CA CYS A 61 2.51 -0.98 -6.77
C CYS A 61 2.25 0.35 -6.02
N GLY A 62 3.21 0.85 -5.24
CA GLY A 62 3.09 2.11 -4.49
C GLY A 62 3.50 1.94 -3.03
N GLU A 63 3.22 0.77 -2.45
CA GLU A 63 3.50 0.43 -1.05
C GLU A 63 4.96 0.03 -0.80
N GLU A 64 5.47 0.30 0.41
CA GLU A 64 6.80 -0.12 0.84
C GLU A 64 6.89 -1.64 1.02
N ILE A 65 8.05 -2.25 0.72
CA ILE A 65 8.25 -3.70 0.84
C ILE A 65 8.03 -4.19 2.28
N SER A 66 8.43 -3.43 3.29
CA SER A 66 8.20 -3.78 4.72
C SER A 66 6.72 -3.87 5.06
N ASP A 67 5.90 -3.01 4.47
CA ASP A 67 4.47 -2.97 4.73
C ASP A 67 3.77 -4.12 4.01
N LEU A 68 4.14 -4.42 2.76
CA LEU A 68 3.68 -5.61 2.05
C LEU A 68 4.01 -6.91 2.82
N ILE A 69 5.20 -7.00 3.41
CA ILE A 69 5.59 -8.14 4.25
C ILE A 69 4.69 -8.23 5.48
N SER A 70 4.49 -7.12 6.18
CA SER A 70 3.67 -7.07 7.39
C SER A 70 2.23 -7.46 7.11
N GLU A 71 1.65 -6.95 6.02
CA GLU A 71 0.30 -7.27 5.56
C GLU A 71 0.17 -8.73 5.11
N SER A 72 1.20 -9.29 4.46
CA SER A 72 1.22 -10.72 4.13
C SER A 72 1.22 -11.60 5.38
N HIS A 73 1.90 -11.20 6.45
CA HIS A 73 1.95 -11.96 7.71
C HIS A 73 0.66 -11.83 8.51
N LEU A 74 0.01 -10.66 8.46
CA LEU A 74 -1.31 -10.47 9.04
C LEU A 74 -2.35 -11.37 8.33
N ALA A 75 -2.38 -11.36 7.01
CA ALA A 75 -3.28 -12.20 6.22
C ALA A 75 -3.01 -13.71 6.43
N LEU A 76 -1.72 -14.10 6.55
CA LEU A 76 -1.34 -15.46 6.96
C LEU A 76 -1.92 -15.82 8.32
N THR A 77 -1.75 -14.95 9.33
CA THR A 77 -2.25 -15.17 10.68
C THR A 77 -3.76 -15.37 10.68
N MET A 78 -4.49 -14.51 9.95
CA MET A 78 -5.93 -14.63 9.79
C MET A 78 -6.32 -15.93 9.09
N ALA A 79 -5.62 -16.32 8.03
CA ALA A 79 -5.88 -17.57 7.32
C ALA A 79 -5.72 -18.81 8.22
N VAL A 80 -4.70 -18.83 9.10
CA VAL A 80 -4.53 -19.92 10.07
C VAL A 80 -5.61 -19.88 11.15
N MET A 81 -6.04 -18.70 11.60
CA MET A 81 -7.11 -18.56 12.61
C MET A 81 -8.49 -18.98 12.09
N GLU A 82 -8.77 -18.74 10.81
CA GLU A 82 -10.05 -19.08 10.15
C GLU A 82 -10.06 -20.52 9.58
N TYR A 83 -8.93 -21.21 9.60
CA TYR A 83 -8.80 -22.55 9.03
C TYR A 83 -9.72 -23.56 9.74
N SER A 84 -10.47 -24.30 8.94
CA SER A 84 -11.42 -25.32 9.43
C SER A 84 -11.31 -26.65 8.68
N GLU A 85 -11.06 -26.63 7.37
CA GLU A 85 -10.88 -27.81 6.54
C GLU A 85 -10.11 -27.49 5.26
N GLY A 86 -9.73 -28.51 4.50
CA GLY A 86 -9.11 -28.36 3.17
C GLY A 86 -7.59 -28.15 3.19
N ASP A 87 -7.04 -27.61 2.11
CA ASP A 87 -5.60 -27.35 2.01
C ASP A 87 -5.26 -25.98 2.61
N LEU A 88 -4.58 -25.99 3.76
CA LEU A 88 -4.19 -24.77 4.48
C LEU A 88 -3.28 -23.87 3.62
N LYS A 89 -2.33 -24.46 2.88
CA LYS A 89 -1.34 -23.70 2.09
C LYS A 89 -2.02 -22.91 0.96
N SER A 90 -3.02 -23.49 0.31
CA SER A 90 -3.85 -22.82 -0.71
C SER A 90 -4.71 -21.72 -0.12
N GLN A 91 -5.27 -21.93 1.09
CA GLN A 91 -6.05 -20.89 1.77
C GLN A 91 -5.19 -19.69 2.18
N ILE A 92 -4.01 -19.94 2.76
CA ILE A 92 -3.00 -18.91 3.04
C ILE A 92 -2.70 -18.12 1.77
N LYS A 93 -2.43 -18.82 0.66
CA LYS A 93 -2.14 -18.16 -0.63
C LYS A 93 -3.27 -17.22 -1.04
N SER A 94 -4.49 -17.73 -1.05
CA SER A 94 -5.67 -16.97 -1.48
C SER A 94 -5.85 -15.71 -0.64
N LYS A 95 -5.78 -15.83 0.69
CA LYS A 95 -5.98 -14.71 1.63
C LYS A 95 -4.88 -13.66 1.54
N VAL A 96 -3.62 -14.10 1.41
CA VAL A 96 -2.48 -13.19 1.26
C VAL A 96 -2.56 -12.44 -0.08
N GLU A 97 -2.80 -13.14 -1.19
CA GLU A 97 -2.94 -12.51 -2.51
C GLU A 97 -4.18 -11.61 -2.62
N GLU A 98 -5.27 -11.93 -1.92
CA GLU A 98 -6.45 -11.07 -1.79
C GLU A 98 -6.09 -9.76 -1.08
N ARG A 99 -5.50 -9.82 0.12
CA ARG A 99 -5.11 -8.64 0.88
C ARG A 99 -4.13 -7.75 0.11
N LEU A 100 -3.10 -8.34 -0.51
CA LEU A 100 -2.12 -7.59 -1.30
C LEU A 100 -2.73 -6.94 -2.54
N ARG A 101 -3.76 -7.55 -3.14
CA ARG A 101 -4.51 -6.96 -4.25
C ARG A 101 -5.33 -5.77 -3.80
N GLU A 102 -6.00 -5.86 -2.65
CA GLU A 102 -6.73 -4.73 -2.07
C GLU A 102 -5.81 -3.52 -1.84
N ILE A 103 -4.62 -3.74 -1.26
CA ILE A 103 -3.62 -2.68 -1.06
C ILE A 103 -3.21 -2.05 -2.39
N ALA A 104 -2.91 -2.88 -3.40
CA ALA A 104 -2.53 -2.38 -4.72
C ALA A 104 -3.66 -1.57 -5.40
N ASP A 105 -4.91 -2.00 -5.22
CA ASP A 105 -6.08 -1.28 -5.73
C ASP A 105 -6.30 0.04 -4.98
N GLU A 106 -6.10 0.07 -3.67
CA GLU A 106 -6.13 1.30 -2.85
C GLU A 106 -5.06 2.31 -3.31
N GLU A 107 -3.83 1.85 -3.51
CA GLU A 107 -2.72 2.70 -4.01
C GLU A 107 -3.01 3.25 -5.40
N LYS A 108 -3.58 2.43 -6.28
CA LYS A 108 -4.02 2.89 -7.60
C LYS A 108 -5.09 3.97 -7.51
N VAL A 109 -6.08 3.81 -6.63
CA VAL A 109 -7.13 4.82 -6.41
C VAL A 109 -6.52 6.13 -5.89
N LYS A 110 -5.60 6.08 -4.93
CA LYS A 110 -4.89 7.28 -4.41
C LYS A 110 -4.13 7.98 -5.53
N LYS A 111 -3.40 7.22 -6.36
CA LYS A 111 -2.64 7.75 -7.49
C LYS A 111 -3.54 8.41 -8.53
N ASP A 112 -4.64 7.76 -8.91
CA ASP A 112 -5.59 8.30 -9.88
C ASP A 112 -6.23 9.60 -9.37
N ALA A 113 -6.58 9.67 -8.08
CA ALA A 113 -7.06 10.89 -7.45
C ALA A 113 -6.02 12.01 -7.45
N SER A 114 -4.76 11.69 -7.13
CA SER A 114 -3.64 12.63 -7.16
C SER A 114 -3.38 13.18 -8.57
N ASN A 115 -3.38 12.32 -9.59
CA ASN A 115 -3.23 12.74 -10.99
C ASN A 115 -4.35 13.69 -11.42
N LYS A 116 -5.61 13.34 -11.12
CA LYS A 116 -6.76 14.20 -11.43
C LYS A 116 -6.66 15.57 -10.75
N LEU A 117 -6.14 15.61 -9.52
CA LEU A 117 -5.92 16.85 -8.81
C LEU A 117 -4.80 17.67 -9.46
N ALA A 118 -3.71 17.04 -9.88
CA ALA A 118 -2.62 17.70 -10.61
C ALA A 118 -3.10 18.29 -11.94
N ASP A 119 -3.93 17.57 -12.69
CA ASP A 119 -4.53 18.08 -13.95
C ASP A 119 -5.34 19.35 -13.72
N ARG A 120 -6.13 19.40 -12.63
CA ARG A 120 -6.92 20.58 -12.26
C ARG A 120 -6.08 21.76 -11.80
N VAL A 121 -4.98 21.49 -11.09
CA VAL A 121 -4.01 22.55 -10.72
C VAL A 121 -3.34 23.11 -11.96
N ASN A 122 -2.97 22.27 -12.93
CA ASN A 122 -2.37 22.71 -14.19
C ASN A 122 -3.34 23.58 -15.00
N GLU A 123 -4.59 23.14 -15.15
CA GLU A 123 -5.63 23.94 -15.83
C GLU A 123 -5.82 25.31 -15.16
N LEU A 124 -5.82 25.36 -13.83
CA LEU A 124 -5.91 26.62 -13.09
C LEU A 124 -4.70 27.53 -13.38
N MET A 125 -3.49 26.98 -13.42
CA MET A 125 -2.27 27.75 -13.68
C MET A 125 -2.19 28.28 -15.10
N ASP A 126 -2.65 27.49 -16.08
CA ASP A 126 -2.77 27.92 -17.47
C ASP A 126 -3.74 29.10 -17.58
N VAL A 127 -4.94 28.97 -17.01
CA VAL A 127 -5.95 30.06 -17.02
C VAL A 127 -5.47 31.29 -16.25
N SER A 128 -4.77 31.12 -15.13
CA SER A 128 -4.17 32.22 -14.37
C SER A 128 -3.16 33.00 -15.21
N SER A 129 -2.31 32.29 -15.96
CA SER A 129 -1.32 32.87 -16.84
C SER A 129 -1.96 33.58 -18.04
N GLU A 130 -3.01 33.01 -18.63
CA GLU A 130 -3.80 33.65 -19.69
C GLU A 130 -4.40 34.98 -19.23
N LEU A 131 -5.12 34.98 -18.09
CA LEU A 131 -5.74 36.18 -17.54
C LEU A 131 -4.69 37.23 -17.14
N ALA A 132 -3.54 36.80 -16.62
CA ALA A 132 -2.47 37.72 -16.28
C ALA A 132 -1.87 38.42 -17.51
N ALA A 133 -1.73 37.68 -18.62
CA ALA A 133 -1.30 38.25 -19.89
C ALA A 133 -2.35 39.20 -20.49
N GLU A 134 -3.64 38.87 -20.40
CA GLU A 134 -4.73 39.70 -20.91
C GLU A 134 -4.91 41.01 -20.13
N HIS A 135 -4.79 40.95 -18.80
CA HIS A 135 -5.08 42.10 -17.92
C HIS A 135 -3.84 42.85 -17.43
N GLY A 136 -2.63 42.31 -17.65
CA GLY A 136 -1.37 42.90 -17.21
C GLY A 136 -1.15 42.89 -15.69
N LYS A 137 -1.87 42.05 -14.96
CA LYS A 137 -1.82 41.88 -13.49
C LYS A 137 -2.23 40.45 -13.12
N GLU A 138 -1.85 39.98 -11.95
CA GLU A 138 -2.27 38.65 -11.46
C GLU A 138 -3.80 38.48 -11.44
N ALA A 139 -4.26 37.28 -11.79
CA ALA A 139 -5.67 36.92 -11.81
C ALA A 139 -6.22 36.82 -10.38
N SER A 140 -7.35 37.46 -10.13
CA SER A 140 -8.08 37.31 -8.85
C SER A 140 -8.84 35.98 -8.78
N VAL A 141 -9.12 35.51 -7.56
CA VAL A 141 -9.95 34.31 -7.31
C VAL A 141 -11.32 34.44 -8.01
N GLU A 142 -11.91 35.62 -8.00
CA GLU A 142 -13.14 35.93 -8.74
C GLU A 142 -13.04 35.67 -10.25
N GLU A 143 -11.96 36.14 -10.88
CA GLU A 143 -11.74 36.03 -12.32
C GLU A 143 -11.47 34.56 -12.70
N LEU A 144 -10.65 33.87 -11.93
CA LEU A 144 -10.36 32.44 -12.08
C LEU A 144 -11.64 31.60 -11.95
N ALA A 145 -12.41 31.80 -10.89
CA ALA A 145 -13.67 31.09 -10.65
C ALA A 145 -14.65 31.28 -11.82
N LYS A 146 -14.76 32.50 -12.34
CA LYS A 146 -15.62 32.82 -13.48
C LYS A 146 -15.13 32.16 -14.78
N ARG A 147 -13.81 32.14 -15.02
CA ARG A 147 -13.21 31.60 -16.25
C ARG A 147 -13.22 30.06 -16.27
N LEU A 148 -12.94 29.43 -15.13
CA LEU A 148 -12.96 27.98 -14.93
C LEU A 148 -14.37 27.43 -14.67
N GLN A 149 -15.36 28.30 -14.42
CA GLN A 149 -16.75 27.93 -14.09
C GLN A 149 -16.86 27.03 -12.84
N ILE A 150 -16.00 27.27 -11.87
CA ILE A 150 -16.01 26.57 -10.58
C ILE A 150 -16.23 27.56 -9.43
N PRO A 151 -16.73 27.11 -8.27
CA PRO A 151 -16.85 27.92 -7.07
C PRO A 151 -15.51 28.52 -6.59
N LYS A 152 -15.56 29.68 -5.92
CA LYS A 152 -14.34 30.37 -5.45
C LYS A 152 -13.58 29.57 -4.40
N ASP A 153 -14.28 28.88 -3.52
CA ASP A 153 -13.73 27.99 -2.51
C ASP A 153 -12.87 26.88 -3.14
N GLU A 154 -13.31 26.34 -4.28
CA GLU A 154 -12.56 25.34 -5.04
C GLU A 154 -11.29 25.92 -5.69
N VAL A 155 -11.36 27.15 -6.21
CA VAL A 155 -10.18 27.89 -6.70
C VAL A 155 -9.16 28.12 -5.58
N GLU A 156 -9.63 28.57 -4.40
CA GLU A 156 -8.77 28.80 -3.24
C GLU A 156 -8.09 27.52 -2.77
N GLU A 157 -8.80 26.39 -2.79
CA GLU A 157 -8.26 25.08 -2.45
C GLU A 157 -7.16 24.65 -3.44
N LEU A 158 -7.42 24.75 -4.75
CA LEU A 158 -6.43 24.41 -5.78
C LEU A 158 -5.18 25.30 -5.72
N LEU A 159 -5.35 26.60 -5.44
CA LEU A 159 -4.22 27.52 -5.23
C LEU A 159 -3.38 27.13 -4.01
N LYS A 160 -4.01 26.78 -2.88
CA LYS A 160 -3.29 26.30 -1.68
C LYS A 160 -2.50 25.03 -1.97
N ILE A 161 -3.10 24.08 -2.69
CA ILE A 161 -2.45 22.82 -3.07
C ILE A 161 -1.24 23.11 -3.96
N SER A 162 -1.37 24.01 -4.92
CA SER A 162 -0.25 24.37 -5.79
C SER A 162 0.91 25.02 -5.02
N LEU A 163 0.63 25.90 -4.05
CA LEU A 163 1.66 26.53 -3.23
C LEU A 163 2.42 25.49 -2.39
N ASN A 164 1.70 24.56 -1.78
CA ASN A 164 2.30 23.46 -1.02
C ASN A 164 3.21 22.58 -1.90
N ALA A 165 2.82 22.33 -3.16
CA ALA A 165 3.64 21.56 -4.10
C ALA A 165 4.97 22.26 -4.42
N ILE A 166 4.95 23.58 -4.67
CA ILE A 166 6.15 24.39 -4.93
C ILE A 166 7.09 24.40 -3.72
N ASP A 167 6.56 24.41 -2.50
CA ASP A 167 7.38 24.38 -1.29
C ASP A 167 8.01 23.01 -1.03
N LEU A 168 7.34 21.92 -1.39
CA LEU A 168 7.92 20.56 -1.33
C LEU A 168 9.08 20.38 -2.32
N GLU A 169 9.01 20.97 -3.52
CA GLU A 169 10.11 20.91 -4.50
C GLU A 169 11.37 21.66 -4.06
N LYS A 170 11.25 22.68 -3.20
CA LYS A 170 12.41 23.43 -2.68
C LYS A 170 13.18 22.69 -1.58
N ILE A 171 12.62 21.62 -1.03
CA ILE A 171 13.16 20.88 0.12
C ILE A 171 13.89 19.59 -0.34
N ASN A 172 13.72 19.17 -1.59
CA ASN A 172 14.40 18.03 -2.22
C ASN A 172 15.57 18.46 -3.11
#